data_AF-F0SGZ8-F1
#
_entry.id   AF-F0SGZ8-F1
#
_cell.length_a   1.000
_cell.length_b   1.000
_cell.length_c   1.000
_cell.angle_alpha   90.00
_cell.angle_beta   90.00
_cell.angle_gamma   90.00
#
_symmetry.space_group_name_H-M   'P 1'
#
loop_
_entity.id
_entity.type
_entity.pdbx_description
1 polymer ?
#
loop_
_entity_poly.entity_id
_entity_poly.type
_entity_poly.pdbx_seq_one_letter_code
_entity_poly.pdbx_strand_id
1 'polypeptide(L)'
;MGLIVGVGGVGHLADTASAKEPIAAPAEFGSIPSPKMVQKTRQPRNQDLLALVEEAIEISGRRYLIANEHSPWQIYHGLNAFRRDFKLELNGQLVSAVDWLSTTNPQFRESPWFEKTVHGGRAHRYTVPYHFEGHPNQSLALMVMCNLPLDHQFAVDDGTITVADIVNNAKVTLNPREEQTWTLWFLTHYLDSDETWMTRYGETWSIERLVQDQIQTQVTKAACGGTHNLYALAAARNNHLRNGGSLRGVWMQADYKLKRYMVAARSLQRRDGSFPTMYFRGYGNPKTFSEQIASSGHMMEWLMVAADDKQIDDEWIERGIRYIAQKLVDHRDESAECGPLYHAVSALMLYRDRAQGTPWPNPEEQSETPLAQPNTDLAMQPLPAVTPQGVQGGMFPSTEEAPAPAEPAELKVERTAELPKIQPLQSGNVEEDSEKEEAADEELPSVSDQAAEGKLSIGLDADTEMELEFEMPSERVAEQVEILDAPEDAPQVR
;
A
#
# COMPACT_ATOMS: atom_id res chain seq x y z
N MET A 1 -45.45 61.50 50.10
CA MET A 1 -45.95 60.11 50.22
C MET A 1 -46.35 59.66 48.82
N GLY A 2 -46.08 58.40 48.45
CA GLY A 2 -46.18 57.91 47.07
C GLY A 2 -47.53 57.28 46.73
N LEU A 3 -47.49 56.38 45.73
CA LEU A 3 -48.59 55.58 45.14
C LEU A 3 -49.57 56.34 44.21
N ILE A 4 -50.09 55.74 43.12
CA ILE A 4 -49.62 54.62 42.26
C ILE A 4 -50.42 54.61 40.93
N VAL A 5 -49.82 54.12 39.82
CA VAL A 5 -50.44 53.56 38.57
C VAL A 5 -51.43 54.40 37.73
N GLY A 6 -51.33 54.36 36.38
CA GLY A 6 -52.41 54.96 35.56
C GLY A 6 -52.47 54.94 34.02
N VAL A 7 -51.56 54.29 33.26
CA VAL A 7 -51.73 53.89 31.83
C VAL A 7 -52.09 54.94 30.73
N GLY A 8 -51.24 55.00 29.68
CA GLY A 8 -51.63 55.36 28.29
C GLY A 8 -51.04 56.67 27.73
N GLY A 9 -50.37 56.70 26.56
CA GLY A 9 -49.93 55.59 25.70
C GLY A 9 -49.33 56.04 24.35
N VAL A 10 -48.88 55.05 23.56
CA VAL A 10 -48.55 55.08 22.10
C VAL A 10 -47.24 55.75 21.64
N GLY A 11 -46.39 54.96 20.95
CA GLY A 11 -45.78 55.43 19.69
C GLY A 11 -44.28 55.17 19.41
N HIS A 12 -43.93 53.94 18.95
CA HIS A 12 -42.81 53.63 18.02
C HIS A 12 -41.36 54.03 18.40
N LEU A 13 -40.31 53.51 17.75
CA LEU A 13 -39.95 52.13 17.35
C LEU A 13 -38.41 52.13 17.29
N ALA A 14 -37.75 50.99 17.52
CA ALA A 14 -36.29 50.96 17.62
C ALA A 14 -35.61 51.07 16.24
N ASP A 15 -34.58 51.93 16.14
CA ASP A 15 -33.74 52.05 14.95
C ASP A 15 -32.25 52.09 15.37
N THR A 16 -31.59 50.93 15.34
CA THR A 16 -30.13 50.83 15.49
C THR A 16 -29.48 50.92 14.12
N ALA A 17 -28.98 52.09 13.76
CA ALA A 17 -28.42 52.36 12.44
C ALA A 17 -27.21 51.46 12.11
N SER A 18 -27.29 50.82 10.95
CA SER A 18 -26.27 49.93 10.39
C SER A 18 -24.91 50.61 10.18
N ALA A 19 -23.83 49.95 10.63
CA ALA A 19 -22.48 50.27 10.20
C ALA A 19 -22.27 49.70 8.79
N LYS A 20 -22.01 50.58 7.82
CA LYS A 20 -21.84 50.21 6.40
C LYS A 20 -20.62 49.31 6.21
N GLU A 21 -20.83 48.20 5.51
CA GLU A 21 -19.75 47.39 4.93
C GLU A 21 -18.91 48.22 3.95
N PRO A 22 -17.59 47.96 3.83
CA PRO A 22 -16.77 48.57 2.80
C PRO A 22 -17.22 48.07 1.42
N ILE A 23 -17.42 49.02 0.50
CA ILE A 23 -17.87 48.76 -0.87
C ILE A 23 -16.85 47.84 -1.55
N ALA A 24 -17.29 46.64 -1.96
CA ALA A 24 -16.47 45.70 -2.70
C ALA A 24 -15.96 46.33 -4.01
N ALA A 25 -14.65 46.22 -4.25
CA ALA A 25 -14.08 46.62 -5.53
C ALA A 25 -14.61 45.69 -6.65
N PRO A 26 -14.90 46.21 -7.86
CA PRO A 26 -15.41 45.41 -8.96
C PRO A 26 -14.41 44.31 -9.36
N ALA A 27 -14.92 43.10 -9.52
CA ALA A 27 -14.12 41.90 -9.80
C ALA A 27 -13.69 41.82 -11.28
N GLU A 28 -12.79 42.70 -11.69
CA GLU A 28 -12.02 42.57 -12.94
C GLU A 28 -10.52 42.80 -12.68
N PHE A 29 -9.90 41.85 -11.99
CA PHE A 29 -8.45 41.65 -12.06
C PHE A 29 -8.19 40.20 -12.45
N GLY A 30 -7.53 40.02 -13.60
CA GLY A 30 -7.20 38.70 -14.11
C GLY A 30 -6.36 37.90 -13.12
N SER A 31 -6.58 36.60 -13.10
CA SER A 31 -5.92 35.65 -12.20
C SER A 31 -4.43 35.93 -12.12
N ILE A 32 -3.94 36.33 -10.94
CA ILE A 32 -2.51 36.40 -10.68
C ILE A 32 -2.02 34.94 -10.74
N PRO A 33 -1.20 34.55 -11.73
CA PRO A 33 -0.75 33.17 -11.80
C PRO A 33 0.09 32.87 -10.55
N SER A 34 -0.18 31.75 -9.90
CA SER A 34 0.60 31.27 -8.76
C SER A 34 2.09 31.35 -9.09
N PRO A 35 2.95 31.84 -8.17
CA PRO A 35 4.36 32.03 -8.47
C PRO A 35 4.97 30.69 -8.87
N LYS A 36 5.41 30.58 -10.14
CA LYS A 36 6.03 29.35 -10.66
C LYS A 36 7.19 28.97 -9.75
N MET A 37 7.07 27.85 -9.05
CA MET A 37 8.18 27.27 -8.31
C MET A 37 9.27 26.90 -9.30
N VAL A 38 10.33 27.71 -9.35
CA VAL A 38 11.54 27.38 -10.10
C VAL A 38 12.20 26.20 -9.38
N GLN A 39 11.96 24.99 -9.89
CA GLN A 39 12.65 23.79 -9.45
C GLN A 39 14.15 24.00 -9.68
N LYS A 40 14.89 24.16 -8.59
CA LYS A 40 16.35 24.15 -8.66
C LYS A 40 16.80 22.72 -8.92
N THR A 41 17.48 22.50 -10.04
CA THR A 41 18.19 21.25 -10.31
C THR A 41 19.08 20.94 -9.10
N ARG A 42 18.81 19.82 -8.44
CA ARG A 42 19.54 19.45 -7.23
C ARG A 42 20.81 18.73 -7.64
N GLN A 43 21.92 19.10 -7.00
CA GLN A 43 23.14 18.33 -7.09
C GLN A 43 23.15 17.30 -5.94
N PRO A 44 23.20 15.99 -6.24
CA PRO A 44 23.31 14.95 -5.22
C PRO A 44 24.54 15.17 -4.34
N ARG A 45 24.37 15.05 -3.02
CA ARG A 45 25.50 15.15 -2.08
C ARG A 45 26.44 13.94 -2.18
N ASN A 46 25.87 12.75 -2.35
CA ASN A 46 26.62 11.49 -2.39
C ASN A 46 26.61 10.91 -3.82
N GLN A 47 27.58 11.36 -4.65
CA GLN A 47 27.71 10.92 -6.04
C GLN A 47 28.04 9.43 -6.15
N ASP A 48 28.86 8.88 -5.24
CA ASP A 48 29.20 7.45 -5.20
C ASP A 48 27.98 6.59 -4.88
N LEU A 49 27.07 7.08 -4.02
CA LEU A 49 25.77 6.41 -3.80
C LEU A 49 24.91 6.47 -5.05
N LEU A 50 24.85 7.61 -5.75
CA LEU A 50 24.05 7.71 -6.97
C LEU A 50 24.58 6.77 -8.07
N ALA A 51 25.89 6.65 -8.24
CA ALA A 51 26.49 5.71 -9.19
C ALA A 51 26.09 4.24 -8.89
N LEU A 52 26.15 3.83 -7.61
CA LEU A 52 25.70 2.50 -7.19
C LEU A 52 24.19 2.29 -7.39
N VAL A 53 23.39 3.35 -7.22
CA VAL A 53 21.94 3.34 -7.48
C VAL A 53 21.64 3.12 -8.96
N GLU A 54 22.31 3.84 -9.86
CA GLU A 54 22.15 3.65 -11.31
C GLU A 54 22.60 2.25 -11.75
N GLU A 55 23.73 1.74 -11.24
CA GLU A 55 24.20 0.37 -11.51
C GLU A 55 23.17 -0.67 -11.06
N ALA A 56 22.62 -0.54 -9.87
CA ALA A 56 21.59 -1.44 -9.34
C ALA A 56 20.29 -1.40 -10.16
N ILE A 57 19.88 -0.23 -10.64
CA ILE A 57 18.72 -0.05 -11.52
C ILE A 57 18.99 -0.72 -12.88
N GLU A 58 20.15 -0.45 -13.50
CA GLU A 58 20.52 -1.01 -14.81
C GLU A 58 20.60 -2.55 -14.77
N ILE A 59 21.28 -3.10 -13.76
CA ILE A 59 21.40 -4.54 -13.54
C ILE A 59 20.03 -5.18 -13.32
N SER A 60 19.18 -4.58 -12.50
CA SER A 60 17.83 -5.09 -12.24
C SER A 60 16.93 -5.01 -13.48
N GLY A 61 17.14 -4.01 -14.34
CA GLY A 61 16.41 -3.81 -15.60
C GLY A 61 16.68 -4.90 -16.65
N ARG A 62 17.74 -5.69 -16.49
CA ARG A 62 18.04 -6.86 -17.34
C ARG A 62 17.19 -8.10 -17.00
N ARG A 63 16.38 -8.03 -15.93
CA ARG A 63 15.45 -9.09 -15.49
C ARG A 63 14.08 -8.89 -16.16
N TYR A 64 13.99 -9.27 -17.43
CA TYR A 64 12.76 -9.13 -18.20
C TYR A 64 11.67 -10.11 -17.74
N LEU A 65 10.42 -9.67 -17.79
CA LEU A 65 9.26 -10.55 -17.73
C LEU A 65 8.79 -10.84 -19.15
N ILE A 66 8.31 -12.06 -19.38
CA ILE A 66 7.77 -12.49 -20.66
C ILE A 66 6.26 -12.17 -20.70
N ALA A 67 5.86 -11.39 -21.70
CA ALA A 67 4.47 -11.04 -21.98
C ALA A 67 3.63 -12.29 -22.31
N ASN A 68 2.35 -12.31 -21.90
CA ASN A 68 1.43 -13.45 -21.97
C ASN A 68 1.80 -14.68 -21.10
N GLU A 69 3.03 -14.78 -20.58
CA GLU A 69 3.44 -15.83 -19.64
C GLU A 69 3.41 -15.37 -18.18
N HIS A 70 3.93 -14.17 -17.90
CA HIS A 70 3.92 -13.59 -16.56
C HIS A 70 2.57 -12.96 -16.27
N SER A 71 2.14 -13.04 -15.01
CA SER A 71 0.83 -12.54 -14.62
C SER A 71 0.78 -11.01 -14.64
N PRO A 72 -0.40 -10.41 -14.88
CA PRO A 72 -0.66 -9.00 -14.64
C PRO A 72 -0.11 -8.49 -13.30
N TRP A 73 -0.26 -9.29 -12.23
CA TRP A 73 0.34 -8.99 -10.92
C TRP A 73 1.85 -8.74 -11.00
N GLN A 74 2.59 -9.60 -11.67
CA GLN A 74 4.04 -9.44 -11.83
C GLN A 74 4.39 -8.23 -12.70
N ILE A 75 3.61 -7.99 -13.77
CA ILE A 75 3.89 -6.93 -14.75
C ILE A 75 3.65 -5.53 -14.17
N TYR A 76 2.59 -5.28 -13.39
CA TYR A 76 2.39 -3.94 -12.81
C TYR A 76 3.39 -3.59 -11.70
N HIS A 77 3.98 -4.59 -11.03
CA HIS A 77 5.11 -4.31 -10.15
C HIS A 77 6.32 -3.82 -10.96
N GLY A 78 6.61 -4.43 -12.12
CA GLY A 78 7.63 -3.93 -13.04
C GLY A 78 7.35 -2.51 -13.56
N LEU A 79 6.08 -2.18 -13.82
CA LEU A 79 5.63 -0.81 -14.14
C LEU A 79 5.81 0.17 -12.96
N ASN A 80 5.62 -0.25 -11.71
CA ASN A 80 5.90 0.60 -10.54
C ASN A 80 7.39 1.00 -10.48
N ALA A 81 8.29 0.04 -10.70
CA ALA A 81 9.72 0.26 -10.73
C ALA A 81 10.18 1.08 -11.94
N PHE A 82 10.02 0.54 -13.14
CA PHE A 82 10.63 1.06 -14.38
C PHE A 82 9.69 1.95 -15.20
N ARG A 83 8.42 2.12 -14.78
CA ARG A 83 7.47 3.09 -15.35
C ARG A 83 7.28 2.87 -16.86
N ARG A 84 7.28 3.95 -17.65
CA ARG A 84 7.20 3.88 -19.13
C ARG A 84 8.43 3.22 -19.78
N ASP A 85 9.55 3.14 -19.07
CA ASP A 85 10.76 2.50 -19.58
C ASP A 85 10.74 0.97 -19.42
N PHE A 86 9.80 0.42 -18.63
CA PHE A 86 9.70 -1.03 -18.42
C PHE A 86 9.49 -1.78 -19.74
N LYS A 87 10.34 -2.79 -19.98
CA LYS A 87 10.27 -3.65 -21.16
C LYS A 87 9.89 -5.08 -20.79
N LEU A 88 9.01 -5.66 -21.61
CA LEU A 88 8.66 -7.07 -21.58
C LEU A 88 9.32 -7.78 -22.76
N GLU A 89 9.65 -9.05 -22.60
CA GLU A 89 9.95 -9.90 -23.74
C GLU A 89 8.64 -10.40 -24.37
N LEU A 90 8.48 -10.20 -25.68
CA LEU A 90 7.38 -10.73 -26.48
C LEU A 90 7.98 -11.36 -27.73
N ASN A 91 7.85 -12.68 -27.88
CA ASN A 91 8.37 -13.44 -29.03
C ASN A 91 9.87 -13.19 -29.31
N GLY A 92 10.70 -13.10 -28.25
CA GLY A 92 12.13 -12.83 -28.35
C GLY A 92 12.51 -11.37 -28.66
N GLN A 93 11.56 -10.43 -28.58
CA GLN A 93 11.81 -8.99 -28.74
C GLN A 93 11.39 -8.20 -27.50
N LEU A 94 12.14 -7.15 -27.17
CA LEU A 94 11.81 -6.27 -26.05
C LEU A 94 10.81 -5.19 -26.50
N VAL A 95 9.61 -5.23 -25.92
CA VAL A 95 8.53 -4.28 -26.17
C VAL A 95 8.24 -3.42 -24.95
N SER A 96 7.74 -2.21 -25.16
CA SER A 96 7.27 -1.34 -24.07
C SER A 96 6.07 -1.96 -23.36
N ALA A 97 6.16 -2.13 -22.04
CA ALA A 97 5.09 -2.71 -21.25
C ALA A 97 3.79 -1.88 -21.31
N VAL A 98 3.93 -0.55 -21.30
CA VAL A 98 2.80 0.38 -21.44
C VAL A 98 2.19 0.28 -22.83
N ASP A 99 2.98 0.30 -23.90
CA ASP A 99 2.44 0.30 -25.27
C ASP A 99 1.79 -1.05 -25.60
N TRP A 100 2.39 -2.17 -25.16
CA TRP A 100 1.80 -3.50 -25.26
C TRP A 100 0.44 -3.59 -24.55
N LEU A 101 0.38 -3.14 -23.29
CA LEU A 101 -0.84 -3.08 -22.49
C LEU A 101 -1.92 -2.18 -23.12
N SER A 102 -1.51 -1.10 -23.77
CA SER A 102 -2.41 -0.15 -24.42
C SER A 102 -3.01 -0.67 -25.74
N THR A 103 -2.28 -1.54 -26.45
CA THR A 103 -2.60 -1.90 -27.85
C THR A 103 -3.05 -3.34 -28.08
N THR A 104 -2.69 -4.29 -27.20
CA THR A 104 -2.90 -5.73 -27.47
C THR A 104 -4.11 -6.36 -26.76
N ASN A 105 -4.75 -5.65 -25.82
CA ASN A 105 -5.74 -6.23 -24.89
C ASN A 105 -5.18 -7.52 -24.25
N PRO A 106 -4.12 -7.41 -23.43
CA PRO A 106 -3.39 -8.58 -22.98
C PRO A 106 -4.25 -9.47 -22.09
N GLN A 107 -4.22 -10.77 -22.39
CA GLN A 107 -4.93 -11.79 -21.64
C GLN A 107 -3.97 -12.65 -20.83
N PHE A 108 -4.42 -13.09 -19.66
CA PHE A 108 -3.73 -14.07 -18.83
C PHE A 108 -4.74 -15.13 -18.39
N ARG A 109 -4.46 -16.41 -18.66
CA ARG A 109 -5.40 -17.52 -18.43
C ARG A 109 -6.79 -17.24 -19.02
N GLU A 110 -6.83 -16.90 -20.32
CA GLU A 110 -8.05 -16.66 -21.11
C GLU A 110 -8.93 -15.49 -20.60
N SER A 111 -8.41 -14.66 -19.69
CA SER A 111 -9.12 -13.50 -19.14
C SER A 111 -8.35 -12.21 -19.44
N PRO A 112 -9.01 -11.11 -19.85
CA PRO A 112 -8.34 -9.84 -20.12
C PRO A 112 -7.81 -9.21 -18.82
N TRP A 113 -6.79 -8.36 -18.94
CA TRP A 113 -6.35 -7.53 -17.82
C TRP A 113 -7.34 -6.38 -17.56
N PHE A 114 -7.84 -5.72 -18.60
CA PHE A 114 -8.82 -4.63 -18.45
C PHE A 114 -10.22 -5.03 -18.88
N GLU A 115 -11.22 -4.60 -18.11
CA GLU A 115 -12.63 -4.91 -18.33
C GLU A 115 -13.43 -3.62 -18.45
N LYS A 116 -14.41 -3.58 -19.37
CA LYS A 116 -15.48 -2.58 -19.33
C LYS A 116 -16.39 -2.83 -18.13
N THR A 117 -16.93 -1.76 -17.55
CA THR A 117 -18.00 -1.83 -16.55
C THR A 117 -19.15 -0.91 -16.93
N VAL A 118 -20.29 -1.07 -16.26
CA VAL A 118 -21.42 -0.12 -16.36
C VAL A 118 -21.11 1.29 -15.81
N HIS A 119 -19.88 1.52 -15.35
CA HIS A 119 -19.39 2.78 -14.80
C HIS A 119 -18.08 3.26 -15.46
N GLY A 120 -17.68 2.68 -16.60
CA GLY A 120 -16.42 2.97 -17.28
C GLY A 120 -15.59 1.71 -17.49
N GLY A 121 -14.46 1.59 -16.79
CA GLY A 121 -13.58 0.42 -16.88
C GLY A 121 -12.87 0.09 -15.57
N ARG A 122 -12.21 -1.07 -15.50
CA ARG A 122 -11.38 -1.47 -14.35
C ARG A 122 -10.30 -2.46 -14.77
N ALA A 123 -9.27 -2.62 -13.94
CA ALA A 123 -8.48 -3.84 -13.97
C ALA A 123 -9.31 -5.03 -13.45
N HIS A 124 -9.12 -6.19 -14.06
CA HIS A 124 -9.73 -7.45 -13.67
C HIS A 124 -9.29 -7.82 -12.25
N ARG A 125 -10.25 -8.18 -11.40
CA ARG A 125 -10.00 -8.60 -10.01
C ARG A 125 -9.61 -10.08 -9.96
N TYR A 126 -8.68 -10.43 -9.10
CA TYR A 126 -8.24 -11.82 -8.95
C TYR A 126 -9.34 -12.78 -8.46
N THR A 127 -9.25 -14.04 -8.91
CA THR A 127 -9.88 -15.22 -8.30
C THR A 127 -8.85 -16.20 -7.74
N VAL A 128 -7.61 -16.12 -8.24
CA VAL A 128 -6.44 -16.90 -7.79
C VAL A 128 -5.34 -15.91 -7.38
N PRO A 129 -4.72 -16.05 -6.18
CA PRO A 129 -3.70 -15.11 -5.71
C PRO A 129 -2.60 -14.85 -6.73
N TYR A 130 -2.18 -13.59 -6.85
CA TYR A 130 -1.10 -13.16 -7.73
C TYR A 130 -1.33 -13.37 -9.24
N HIS A 131 -2.56 -13.63 -9.69
CA HIS A 131 -2.91 -13.57 -11.11
C HIS A 131 -3.16 -12.12 -11.55
N PHE A 132 -4.15 -11.45 -10.97
CA PHE A 132 -4.55 -10.08 -11.29
C PHE A 132 -4.45 -9.16 -10.05
N GLU A 133 -5.20 -8.04 -9.98
CA GLU A 133 -5.22 -7.24 -8.76
C GLU A 133 -5.90 -7.96 -7.59
N GLY A 134 -5.18 -8.02 -6.46
CA GLY A 134 -5.64 -8.56 -5.18
C GLY A 134 -6.61 -7.65 -4.45
N HIS A 135 -6.58 -6.35 -4.76
CA HIS A 135 -7.41 -5.31 -4.15
C HIS A 135 -7.92 -4.34 -5.22
N PRO A 136 -9.09 -3.70 -5.03
CA PRO A 136 -9.62 -2.76 -6.00
C PRO A 136 -8.64 -1.63 -6.32
N ASN A 137 -8.36 -1.45 -7.61
CA ASN A 137 -7.45 -0.42 -8.15
C ASN A 137 -5.96 -0.61 -7.82
N GLN A 138 -5.54 -1.78 -7.30
CA GLN A 138 -4.12 -2.06 -7.02
C GLN A 138 -3.25 -1.97 -8.28
N SER A 139 -3.72 -2.45 -9.44
CA SER A 139 -2.94 -2.36 -10.69
C SER A 139 -2.63 -0.90 -11.03
N LEU A 140 -3.64 -0.03 -10.95
CA LEU A 140 -3.50 1.37 -11.33
C LEU A 140 -2.75 2.20 -10.29
N ALA A 141 -2.89 1.87 -9.00
CA ALA A 141 -2.10 2.45 -7.92
C ALA A 141 -0.59 2.26 -8.15
N LEU A 142 -0.18 1.04 -8.50
CA LEU A 142 1.23 0.73 -8.83
C LEU A 142 1.66 1.29 -10.20
N MET A 143 0.72 1.69 -11.06
CA MET A 143 1.00 2.34 -12.34
C MET A 143 0.97 3.88 -12.31
N VAL A 144 0.68 4.55 -11.17
CA VAL A 144 0.60 6.04 -11.14
C VAL A 144 1.92 6.70 -11.56
N MET A 145 3.06 6.07 -11.28
CA MET A 145 4.38 6.56 -11.67
C MET A 145 4.68 6.43 -13.17
N CYS A 146 3.89 5.66 -13.92
CA CYS A 146 3.86 5.75 -15.39
C CYS A 146 3.27 7.09 -15.88
N ASN A 147 2.50 7.77 -15.03
CA ASN A 147 1.88 9.08 -15.29
C ASN A 147 1.10 9.12 -16.61
N LEU A 148 0.19 8.16 -16.80
CA LEU A 148 -0.65 8.09 -17.99
C LEU A 148 -1.69 9.22 -17.93
N PRO A 149 -1.91 10.00 -19.00
CA PRO A 149 -2.93 11.06 -18.99
C PRO A 149 -4.34 10.45 -18.93
N LEU A 150 -5.33 11.26 -18.53
CA LEU A 150 -6.72 10.80 -18.33
C LEU A 150 -7.36 10.22 -19.60
N ASP A 151 -6.95 10.67 -20.78
CA ASP A 151 -7.42 10.20 -22.09
C ASP A 151 -6.62 9.00 -22.64
N HIS A 152 -5.58 8.54 -21.92
CA HIS A 152 -4.81 7.35 -22.29
C HIS A 152 -5.72 6.13 -22.39
N GLN A 153 -5.64 5.40 -23.50
CA GLN A 153 -6.51 4.26 -23.79
C GLN A 153 -5.83 2.92 -23.54
N PHE A 154 -6.61 1.98 -23.01
CA PHE A 154 -6.30 0.56 -22.97
C PHE A 154 -7.27 -0.22 -23.86
N ALA A 155 -6.73 -1.09 -24.71
CA ALA A 155 -7.52 -2.03 -25.49
C ALA A 155 -8.21 -3.06 -24.58
N VAL A 156 -9.46 -3.36 -24.90
CA VAL A 156 -10.33 -4.36 -24.26
C VAL A 156 -11.12 -5.12 -25.34
N ASP A 157 -11.78 -6.23 -24.99
CA ASP A 157 -12.45 -7.11 -25.98
C ASP A 157 -13.44 -6.38 -26.92
N ASP A 158 -14.08 -5.32 -26.42
CA ASP A 158 -15.08 -4.50 -27.13
C ASP A 158 -14.58 -3.06 -27.40
N GLY A 159 -13.30 -2.88 -27.78
CA GLY A 159 -12.74 -1.58 -28.14
C GLY A 159 -11.75 -1.05 -27.10
N THR A 160 -12.02 0.12 -26.50
CA THR A 160 -11.11 0.73 -25.52
C THR A 160 -11.83 1.24 -24.26
N ILE A 161 -11.07 1.38 -23.18
CA ILE A 161 -11.39 2.19 -21.99
C ILE A 161 -10.28 3.23 -21.77
N THR A 162 -10.61 4.37 -21.18
CA THR A 162 -9.62 5.40 -20.79
C THR A 162 -9.20 5.30 -19.33
N VAL A 163 -8.11 5.97 -18.95
CA VAL A 163 -7.78 6.17 -17.52
C VAL A 163 -8.92 6.92 -16.80
N ALA A 164 -9.58 7.88 -17.45
CA ALA A 164 -10.75 8.57 -16.91
C ALA A 164 -11.94 7.63 -16.63
N ASP A 165 -12.18 6.64 -17.50
CA ASP A 165 -13.20 5.60 -17.26
C ASP A 165 -12.88 4.75 -16.03
N ILE A 166 -11.61 4.50 -15.75
CA ILE A 166 -11.16 3.76 -14.56
C ILE A 166 -11.27 4.63 -13.31
N VAL A 167 -10.90 5.92 -13.38
CA VAL A 167 -11.11 6.90 -12.30
C VAL A 167 -12.61 7.00 -11.94
N ASN A 168 -13.49 7.11 -12.94
CA ASN A 168 -14.94 7.17 -12.72
C ASN A 168 -15.47 5.88 -12.06
N ASN A 169 -15.08 4.70 -12.57
CA ASN A 169 -15.47 3.43 -11.97
C ASN A 169 -14.96 3.30 -10.52
N ALA A 170 -13.72 3.70 -10.23
CA ALA A 170 -13.14 3.69 -8.89
C ALA A 170 -13.92 4.59 -7.92
N LYS A 171 -14.25 5.82 -8.34
CA LYS A 171 -15.12 6.74 -7.57
C LYS A 171 -16.48 6.12 -7.29
N VAL A 172 -17.16 5.60 -8.31
CA VAL A 172 -18.56 5.12 -8.21
C VAL A 172 -18.68 3.82 -7.41
N THR A 173 -17.66 2.95 -7.45
CA THR A 173 -17.69 1.62 -6.78
C THR A 173 -17.04 1.58 -5.40
N LEU A 174 -16.40 2.69 -4.96
CA LEU A 174 -15.84 2.82 -3.62
C LEU A 174 -16.88 2.51 -2.53
N ASN A 175 -16.42 1.83 -1.49
CA ASN A 175 -17.22 1.38 -0.35
C ASN A 175 -16.32 1.13 0.88
N PRO A 176 -16.88 1.06 2.11
CA PRO A 176 -16.10 0.89 3.34
C PRO A 176 -15.78 -0.58 3.68
N ARG A 177 -16.05 -1.56 2.80
CA ARG A 177 -15.88 -3.00 3.08
C ARG A 177 -14.64 -3.61 2.41
N GLU A 178 -14.02 -2.90 1.48
CA GLU A 178 -12.80 -3.32 0.77
C GLU A 178 -11.60 -2.48 1.23
N GLU A 179 -10.36 -2.94 0.97
CA GLU A 179 -9.18 -2.13 1.32
C GLU A 179 -9.10 -0.87 0.42
N GLN A 180 -9.09 0.30 1.06
CA GLN A 180 -9.14 1.58 0.37
C GLN A 180 -7.76 2.16 0.02
N THR A 181 -6.67 1.62 0.58
CA THR A 181 -5.28 2.07 0.38
C THR A 181 -4.94 2.31 -1.08
N TRP A 182 -5.22 1.31 -1.92
CA TRP A 182 -4.94 1.34 -3.36
C TRP A 182 -5.83 2.35 -4.09
N THR A 183 -7.08 2.53 -3.64
CA THR A 183 -7.98 3.52 -4.20
C THR A 183 -7.56 4.95 -3.84
N LEU A 184 -7.09 5.21 -2.61
CA LEU A 184 -6.51 6.49 -2.23
C LEU A 184 -5.24 6.80 -3.03
N TRP A 185 -4.32 5.83 -3.14
CA TRP A 185 -3.08 5.98 -3.91
C TRP A 185 -3.39 6.28 -5.38
N PHE A 186 -4.28 5.52 -6.02
CA PHE A 186 -4.70 5.78 -7.40
C PHE A 186 -5.38 7.14 -7.55
N LEU A 187 -6.46 7.41 -6.80
CA LEU A 187 -7.29 8.60 -7.01
C LEU A 187 -6.57 9.91 -6.68
N THR A 188 -5.69 9.94 -5.67
CA THR A 188 -4.95 11.16 -5.33
C THR A 188 -3.91 11.59 -6.37
N HIS A 189 -3.66 10.77 -7.40
CA HIS A 189 -2.84 11.17 -8.54
C HIS A 189 -3.66 11.90 -9.62
N TYR A 190 -4.97 11.68 -9.68
CA TYR A 190 -5.86 12.17 -10.74
C TYR A 190 -6.96 13.14 -10.27
N LEU A 191 -7.20 13.25 -8.96
CA LEU A 191 -8.23 14.11 -8.36
C LEU A 191 -7.61 15.12 -7.41
N ASP A 192 -8.22 16.31 -7.34
CA ASP A 192 -7.88 17.33 -6.35
C ASP A 192 -8.25 16.91 -4.92
N SER A 193 -7.53 17.48 -3.95
CA SER A 193 -7.64 17.09 -2.53
C SER A 193 -8.99 17.41 -1.88
N ASP A 194 -9.77 18.32 -2.46
CA ASP A 194 -11.13 18.71 -2.05
C ASP A 194 -12.23 18.11 -2.95
N GLU A 195 -11.88 17.26 -3.92
CA GLU A 195 -12.84 16.59 -4.80
C GLU A 195 -13.83 15.72 -4.00
N THR A 196 -15.11 15.83 -4.35
CA THR A 196 -16.21 15.09 -3.70
C THR A 196 -17.10 14.40 -4.73
N TRP A 197 -17.63 13.23 -4.39
CA TRP A 197 -18.50 12.46 -5.27
C TRP A 197 -19.50 11.61 -4.50
N MET A 198 -20.51 11.08 -5.19
CA MET A 198 -21.46 10.12 -4.66
C MET A 198 -21.20 8.73 -5.27
N THR A 199 -21.15 7.69 -4.44
CA THR A 199 -21.02 6.31 -4.91
C THR A 199 -22.36 5.75 -5.40
N ARG A 200 -22.33 4.62 -6.10
CA ARG A 200 -23.54 3.85 -6.46
C ARG A 200 -24.36 3.36 -5.25
N TYR A 201 -23.81 3.47 -4.05
CA TYR A 201 -24.44 3.09 -2.78
C TYR A 201 -25.16 4.28 -2.11
N GLY A 202 -25.12 5.48 -2.71
CA GLY A 202 -25.73 6.69 -2.16
C GLY A 202 -24.89 7.36 -1.07
N GLU A 203 -23.63 6.95 -0.90
CA GLU A 203 -22.70 7.57 0.06
C GLU A 203 -21.93 8.72 -0.59
N THR A 204 -21.80 9.84 0.12
CA THR A 204 -20.85 10.91 -0.26
C THR A 204 -19.44 10.55 0.21
N TRP A 205 -18.48 10.66 -0.72
CA TRP A 205 -17.05 10.40 -0.50
C TRP A 205 -16.22 11.59 -0.99
N SER A 206 -14.99 11.69 -0.48
CA SER A 206 -14.01 12.69 -0.87
C SER A 206 -12.59 12.15 -0.69
N ILE A 207 -11.60 12.81 -1.29
CA ILE A 207 -10.19 12.50 -1.01
C ILE A 207 -9.87 12.74 0.47
N GLU A 208 -10.39 13.82 1.07
CA GLU A 208 -10.24 14.10 2.51
C GLU A 208 -10.78 12.96 3.40
N ARG A 209 -11.93 12.36 3.04
CA ARG A 209 -12.50 11.19 3.74
C ARG A 209 -11.63 9.94 3.58
N LEU A 210 -11.13 9.66 2.36
CA LEU A 210 -10.20 8.54 2.17
C LEU A 210 -8.91 8.70 2.97
N VAL A 211 -8.40 9.93 3.12
CA VAL A 211 -7.26 10.24 3.99
C VAL A 211 -7.63 10.02 5.47
N GLN A 212 -8.82 10.43 5.90
CA GLN A 212 -9.33 10.18 7.26
C GLN A 212 -9.40 8.68 7.59
N ASP A 213 -9.98 7.88 6.70
CA ASP A 213 -10.09 6.42 6.85
C ASP A 213 -8.69 5.78 6.80
N GLN A 214 -7.78 6.28 5.94
CA GLN A 214 -6.38 5.83 5.89
C GLN A 214 -5.58 6.15 7.16
N ILE A 215 -5.89 7.24 7.86
CA ILE A 215 -5.28 7.57 9.17
C ILE A 215 -5.70 6.56 10.24
N GLN A 216 -6.92 6.02 10.17
CA GLN A 216 -7.41 5.03 11.14
C GLN A 216 -6.84 3.61 10.94
N THR A 217 -6.23 3.30 9.79
CA THR A 217 -5.67 1.95 9.57
C THR A 217 -4.50 1.63 10.50
N GLN A 218 -4.51 0.41 11.04
CA GLN A 218 -3.44 -0.10 11.90
C GLN A 218 -2.32 -0.67 11.02
N VAL A 219 -1.28 0.14 10.78
CA VAL A 219 -0.10 -0.20 9.95
C VAL A 219 0.50 -1.56 10.35
N THR A 220 0.63 -1.82 11.65
CA THR A 220 1.14 -3.08 12.20
C THR A 220 0.20 -4.29 12.02
N LYS A 221 -1.00 -4.15 11.46
CA LYS A 221 -1.91 -5.26 11.12
C LYS A 221 -2.11 -5.46 9.62
N ALA A 222 -1.64 -4.54 8.78
CA ALA A 222 -1.77 -4.64 7.33
C ALA A 222 -0.74 -5.59 6.68
N ALA A 223 -0.97 -5.92 5.40
CA ALA A 223 -0.02 -6.61 4.52
C ALA A 223 1.24 -5.74 4.29
N CYS A 224 2.36 -6.38 3.94
CA CYS A 224 3.68 -5.72 3.79
C CYS A 224 4.05 -4.77 4.96
N GLY A 225 3.60 -5.09 6.18
CA GLY A 225 3.83 -4.25 7.36
C GLY A 225 3.17 -2.86 7.30
N GLY A 226 2.20 -2.66 6.43
CA GLY A 226 1.48 -1.40 6.23
C GLY A 226 2.26 -0.30 5.52
N THR A 227 3.36 -0.63 4.83
CA THR A 227 4.13 0.34 4.02
C THR A 227 3.27 0.96 2.92
N HIS A 228 2.38 0.22 2.27
CA HIS A 228 1.44 0.74 1.28
C HIS A 228 0.47 1.77 1.88
N ASN A 229 0.03 1.59 3.13
CA ASN A 229 -0.80 2.58 3.83
C ASN A 229 -0.04 3.89 4.04
N LEU A 230 1.25 3.80 4.39
CA LEU A 230 2.11 4.96 4.57
C LEU A 230 2.45 5.63 3.23
N TYR A 231 2.66 4.85 2.15
CA TYR A 231 2.84 5.38 0.80
C TYR A 231 1.60 6.16 0.36
N ALA A 232 0.41 5.54 0.38
CA ALA A 232 -0.83 6.17 -0.07
C ALA A 232 -1.11 7.48 0.69
N LEU A 233 -0.89 7.47 2.01
CA LEU A 233 -1.04 8.64 2.86
C LEU A 233 0.00 9.73 2.57
N ALA A 234 1.25 9.36 2.25
CA ALA A 234 2.31 10.28 1.86
C ALA A 234 2.04 10.90 0.48
N ALA A 235 1.64 10.10 -0.51
CA ALA A 235 1.27 10.55 -1.84
C ALA A 235 0.11 11.55 -1.78
N ALA A 236 -0.94 11.25 -1.00
CA ALA A 236 -2.07 12.15 -0.80
C ALA A 236 -1.68 13.46 -0.11
N ARG A 237 -0.92 13.39 1.00
CA ARG A 237 -0.41 14.59 1.70
C ARG A 237 0.46 15.45 0.79
N ASN A 238 1.27 14.83 -0.07
CA ASN A 238 2.13 15.54 -1.01
C ASN A 238 1.36 16.14 -2.20
N ASN A 239 0.30 15.49 -2.70
CA ASN A 239 -0.62 16.08 -3.68
C ASN A 239 -1.27 17.34 -3.09
N HIS A 240 -1.89 17.23 -1.92
CA HIS A 240 -2.54 18.36 -1.24
C HIS A 240 -1.59 19.56 -1.06
N LEU A 241 -0.35 19.31 -0.61
CA LEU A 241 0.66 20.37 -0.48
C LEU A 241 1.09 20.99 -1.82
N ARG A 242 1.24 20.20 -2.88
CA ARG A 242 1.58 20.72 -4.23
C ARG A 242 0.48 21.63 -4.78
N ASN A 243 -0.79 21.30 -4.50
CA ASN A 243 -1.95 22.08 -4.98
C ASN A 243 -2.28 23.28 -4.05
N GLY A 244 -1.30 23.73 -3.24
CA GLY A 244 -1.44 24.91 -2.37
C GLY A 244 -2.17 24.65 -1.04
N GLY A 245 -2.47 23.39 -0.74
CA GLY A 245 -3.09 22.96 0.52
C GLY A 245 -2.21 23.22 1.75
N SER A 246 -2.86 23.30 2.90
CA SER A 246 -2.24 23.60 4.20
C SER A 246 -2.41 22.44 5.16
N LEU A 247 -1.36 22.07 5.91
CA LEU A 247 -1.45 21.02 6.95
C LEU A 247 -2.35 21.46 8.11
N ARG A 248 -3.66 21.22 7.98
CA ARG A 248 -4.70 21.42 8.99
C ARG A 248 -5.70 20.26 8.94
N GLY A 249 -6.48 20.05 9.99
CA GLY A 249 -7.46 18.96 10.04
C GLY A 249 -6.82 17.59 9.79
N VAL A 250 -7.43 16.78 8.92
CA VAL A 250 -6.92 15.43 8.61
C VAL A 250 -5.55 15.46 7.94
N TRP A 251 -5.20 16.51 7.19
CA TRP A 251 -3.90 16.63 6.53
C TRP A 251 -2.75 16.80 7.53
N MET A 252 -3.01 17.47 8.66
CA MET A 252 -2.06 17.54 9.78
C MET A 252 -1.95 16.19 10.51
N GLN A 253 -3.05 15.46 10.66
CA GLN A 253 -3.05 14.12 11.26
C GLN A 253 -2.31 13.10 10.37
N ALA A 254 -2.45 13.20 9.05
CA ALA A 254 -1.70 12.42 8.06
C ALA A 254 -0.20 12.66 8.19
N ASP A 255 0.22 13.93 8.17
CA ASP A 255 1.62 14.34 8.33
C ASP A 255 2.21 13.88 9.68
N TYR A 256 1.44 13.96 10.77
CA TYR A 256 1.84 13.45 12.09
C TYR A 256 2.01 11.93 12.10
N LYS A 257 1.07 11.16 11.52
CA LYS A 257 1.18 9.70 11.39
C LYS A 257 2.42 9.32 10.59
N LEU A 258 2.67 9.97 9.45
CA LEU A 258 3.88 9.76 8.64
C LEU A 258 5.16 10.03 9.44
N LYS A 259 5.26 11.18 10.11
CA LYS A 259 6.42 11.54 10.95
C LYS A 259 6.66 10.53 12.08
N ARG A 260 5.60 10.06 12.77
CA ARG A 260 5.70 8.99 13.78
C ARG A 260 6.32 7.71 13.20
N TYR A 261 5.84 7.26 12.05
CA TYR A 261 6.39 6.06 11.40
C TYR A 261 7.78 6.27 10.80
N MET A 262 8.17 7.50 10.42
CA MET A 262 9.55 7.81 10.01
C MET A 262 10.53 7.69 11.17
N VAL A 263 10.15 8.19 12.36
CA VAL A 263 10.94 8.02 13.59
C VAL A 263 11.06 6.54 13.95
N ALA A 264 9.95 5.78 13.89
CA ALA A 264 9.96 4.35 14.14
C ALA A 264 10.81 3.55 13.12
N ALA A 265 10.76 3.92 11.84
CA ALA A 265 11.61 3.31 10.81
C ALA A 265 13.10 3.58 11.10
N ARG A 266 13.45 4.83 11.44
CA ARG A 266 14.82 5.22 11.77
C ARG A 266 15.36 4.50 13.02
N SER A 267 14.55 4.30 14.06
CA SER A 267 14.97 3.58 15.27
C SER A 267 15.10 2.07 15.07
N LEU A 268 14.35 1.51 14.11
CA LEU A 268 14.39 0.09 13.74
C LEU A 268 15.46 -0.27 12.69
N GLN A 269 16.05 0.71 12.01
CA GLN A 269 17.07 0.46 11.00
C GLN A 269 18.33 -0.15 11.64
N ARG A 270 18.83 -1.25 11.07
CA ARG A 270 20.09 -1.87 11.49
C ARG A 270 21.29 -1.03 11.04
N ARG A 271 22.46 -1.31 11.64
CA ARG A 271 23.73 -0.62 11.33
C ARG A 271 24.18 -0.75 9.87
N ASP A 272 23.78 -1.83 9.19
CA ASP A 272 24.05 -2.07 7.76
C ASP A 272 23.10 -1.33 6.81
N GLY A 273 22.09 -0.61 7.33
CA GLY A 273 21.05 0.08 6.56
C GLY A 273 19.78 -0.74 6.35
N SER A 274 19.78 -2.04 6.64
CA SER A 274 18.62 -2.92 6.46
C SER A 274 17.49 -2.60 7.43
N PHE A 275 16.27 -2.93 7.02
CA PHE A 275 15.08 -2.87 7.88
C PHE A 275 14.68 -4.25 8.42
N PRO A 276 13.92 -4.30 9.52
CA PRO A 276 13.30 -5.52 10.03
C PRO A 276 12.45 -6.27 8.99
N THR A 277 12.56 -7.60 8.91
CA THR A 277 11.75 -8.37 7.95
C THR A 277 10.29 -8.50 8.33
N MET A 278 9.95 -8.32 9.62
CA MET A 278 8.56 -8.15 10.07
C MET A 278 8.17 -6.66 10.18
N TYR A 279 8.91 -5.76 9.50
CA TYR A 279 8.63 -4.32 9.47
C TYR A 279 8.55 -3.74 10.89
N PHE A 280 7.52 -2.93 11.17
CA PHE A 280 7.28 -2.36 12.50
C PHE A 280 6.93 -3.39 13.60
N ARG A 281 6.82 -4.70 13.30
CA ARG A 281 6.53 -5.75 14.29
C ARG A 281 7.78 -6.37 14.92
N GLY A 282 8.97 -6.19 14.34
CA GLY A 282 10.22 -6.73 14.87
C GLY A 282 11.19 -7.29 13.82
N TYR A 283 12.44 -7.51 14.24
CA TYR A 283 13.58 -7.73 13.35
C TYR A 283 13.45 -8.90 12.36
N GLY A 284 12.91 -10.04 12.80
CA GLY A 284 12.91 -11.28 12.01
C GLY A 284 14.31 -11.75 11.59
N ASN A 285 14.38 -12.76 10.72
CA ASN A 285 15.62 -13.42 10.32
C ASN A 285 15.55 -13.92 8.86
N PRO A 286 15.87 -13.08 7.86
CA PRO A 286 15.79 -13.46 6.45
C PRO A 286 16.75 -14.60 6.10
N LYS A 287 16.34 -15.43 5.15
CA LYS A 287 17.08 -16.59 4.62
C LYS A 287 17.43 -16.44 3.15
N THR A 288 16.57 -15.78 2.37
CA THR A 288 16.79 -15.59 0.92
C THR A 288 17.19 -14.15 0.59
N PHE A 289 17.74 -13.95 -0.61
CA PHE A 289 17.94 -12.61 -1.18
C PHE A 289 16.60 -11.85 -1.31
N SER A 290 15.54 -12.52 -1.79
CA SER A 290 14.19 -11.95 -1.91
C SER A 290 13.68 -11.39 -0.58
N GLU A 291 13.81 -12.12 0.52
CA GLU A 291 13.39 -11.68 1.87
C GLU A 291 14.23 -10.50 2.41
N GLN A 292 15.52 -10.44 2.08
CA GLN A 292 16.41 -9.34 2.47
C GLN A 292 15.99 -8.02 1.81
N ILE A 293 15.70 -8.06 0.51
CA ILE A 293 15.26 -6.87 -0.23
C ILE A 293 13.79 -6.52 0.00
N ALA A 294 12.92 -7.51 0.28
CA ALA A 294 11.47 -7.30 0.44
C ALA A 294 11.17 -6.18 1.44
N SER A 295 11.56 -6.37 2.70
CA SER A 295 11.25 -5.42 3.77
C SER A 295 11.96 -4.07 3.58
N SER A 296 13.25 -4.08 3.23
CA SER A 296 14.02 -2.86 3.05
C SER A 296 13.51 -2.04 1.86
N GLY A 297 13.18 -2.69 0.73
CA GLY A 297 12.60 -2.07 -0.46
C GLY A 297 11.27 -1.38 -0.16
N HIS A 298 10.29 -2.12 0.35
CA HIS A 298 8.98 -1.56 0.75
C HIS A 298 9.12 -0.42 1.78
N MET A 299 10.04 -0.54 2.74
CA MET A 299 10.29 0.51 3.76
C MET A 299 10.90 1.77 3.14
N MET A 300 11.91 1.63 2.28
CA MET A 300 12.53 2.78 1.63
C MET A 300 11.62 3.43 0.59
N GLU A 301 10.77 2.66 -0.09
CA GLU A 301 9.84 3.18 -1.08
C GLU A 301 8.88 4.23 -0.46
N TRP A 302 8.15 3.87 0.60
CA TRP A 302 7.24 4.84 1.25
C TRP A 302 8.00 6.00 1.91
N LEU A 303 9.22 5.75 2.42
CA LEU A 303 10.09 6.81 2.96
C LEU A 303 10.51 7.81 1.87
N MET A 304 10.78 7.36 0.65
CA MET A 304 11.11 8.24 -0.48
C MET A 304 9.91 9.07 -0.97
N VAL A 305 8.67 8.67 -0.65
CA VAL A 305 7.49 9.53 -0.80
C VAL A 305 7.32 10.48 0.41
N ALA A 306 7.49 9.99 1.63
CA ALA A 306 7.14 10.72 2.86
C ALA A 306 8.16 11.79 3.31
N ALA A 307 9.45 11.56 3.08
CA ALA A 307 10.53 12.44 3.52
C ALA A 307 10.54 13.78 2.77
N ASP A 308 10.89 14.88 3.43
CA ASP A 308 11.19 16.15 2.75
C ASP A 308 12.54 16.10 2.01
N ASP A 309 12.82 17.09 1.16
CA ASP A 309 14.02 17.08 0.32
C ASP A 309 15.32 17.15 1.13
N LYS A 310 15.35 17.72 2.33
CA LYS A 310 16.54 17.72 3.18
C LYS A 310 16.76 16.34 3.79
N GLN A 311 15.67 15.69 4.20
CA GLN A 311 15.69 14.39 4.86
C GLN A 311 16.21 13.25 3.96
N ILE A 312 16.11 13.33 2.63
CA ILE A 312 16.63 12.23 1.77
C ILE A 312 18.16 12.12 1.77
N ASP A 313 18.87 13.17 2.18
CA ASP A 313 20.32 13.14 2.39
C ASP A 313 20.70 12.78 3.85
N ASP A 314 19.73 12.43 4.71
CA ASP A 314 20.06 11.96 6.05
C ASP A 314 20.86 10.66 5.93
N GLU A 315 21.95 10.51 6.69
CA GLU A 315 22.82 9.32 6.63
C GLU A 315 22.07 7.99 6.78
N TRP A 316 20.95 7.97 7.51
CA TRP A 316 20.14 6.76 7.68
C TRP A 316 19.31 6.43 6.42
N ILE A 317 18.83 7.44 5.68
CA ILE A 317 18.26 7.23 4.34
C ILE A 317 19.34 6.72 3.39
N GLU A 318 20.50 7.38 3.34
CA GLU A 318 21.60 6.99 2.45
C GLU A 318 22.05 5.54 2.70
N ARG A 319 22.13 5.09 3.96
CA ARG A 319 22.41 3.69 4.30
C ARG A 319 21.32 2.73 3.82
N GLY A 320 20.05 3.10 3.92
CA GLY A 320 18.93 2.27 3.45
C GLY A 320 18.94 2.08 1.94
N ILE A 321 19.15 3.16 1.19
CA ILE A 321 19.33 3.13 -0.27
C ILE A 321 20.56 2.30 -0.65
N ARG A 322 21.70 2.53 0.03
CA ARG A 322 22.95 1.79 -0.22
C ARG A 322 22.79 0.29 0.02
N TYR A 323 22.10 -0.11 1.10
CA TYR A 323 21.82 -1.52 1.39
C TYR A 323 21.06 -2.19 0.24
N ILE A 324 19.99 -1.57 -0.24
CA ILE A 324 19.18 -2.09 -1.35
C ILE A 324 20.01 -2.18 -2.62
N ALA A 325 20.68 -1.09 -3.00
CA ALA A 325 21.46 -1.03 -4.23
C ALA A 325 22.59 -2.07 -4.24
N GLN A 326 23.36 -2.17 -3.15
CA GLN A 326 24.41 -3.18 -3.00
C GLN A 326 23.85 -4.61 -3.10
N LYS A 327 22.69 -4.88 -2.46
CA LYS A 327 22.04 -6.20 -2.53
C LYS A 327 21.64 -6.58 -3.95
N LEU A 328 21.09 -5.64 -4.74
CA LEU A 328 20.72 -5.89 -6.14
C LEU A 328 21.93 -6.13 -7.04
N VAL A 329 23.08 -5.49 -6.77
CA VAL A 329 24.35 -5.67 -7.52
C VAL A 329 25.05 -6.99 -7.14
N ASP A 330 25.15 -7.29 -5.84
CA ASP A 330 25.84 -8.48 -5.32
C ASP A 330 25.12 -9.77 -5.74
N HIS A 331 23.79 -9.79 -5.61
CA HIS A 331 22.93 -10.94 -5.90
C HIS A 331 22.28 -10.85 -7.29
N ARG A 332 22.90 -10.11 -8.22
CA ARG A 332 22.37 -9.88 -9.58
C ARG A 332 22.07 -11.14 -10.39
N ASP A 333 22.73 -12.25 -10.07
CA ASP A 333 22.60 -13.55 -10.73
C ASP A 333 21.63 -14.50 -9.97
N GLU A 334 21.09 -14.09 -8.82
CA GLU A 334 20.09 -14.86 -8.03
C GLU A 334 18.64 -14.48 -8.39
N SER A 335 17.74 -15.46 -8.37
CA SER A 335 16.30 -15.22 -8.55
C SER A 335 15.71 -14.42 -7.38
N ALA A 336 14.69 -13.61 -7.68
CA ALA A 336 13.92 -12.85 -6.70
C ALA A 336 12.45 -12.82 -7.12
N GLU A 337 11.55 -12.70 -6.14
CA GLU A 337 10.13 -12.53 -6.41
C GLU A 337 9.85 -11.12 -6.93
N CYS A 338 8.92 -10.99 -7.89
CA CYS A 338 8.65 -9.73 -8.58
C CYS A 338 8.28 -8.58 -7.63
N GLY A 339 7.43 -8.83 -6.63
CA GLY A 339 7.03 -7.83 -5.64
C GLY A 339 8.24 -7.25 -4.89
N PRO A 340 8.95 -8.06 -4.08
CA PRO A 340 10.20 -7.67 -3.41
C PRO A 340 11.21 -6.97 -4.31
N LEU A 341 11.47 -7.50 -5.51
CA LEU A 341 12.42 -6.94 -6.47
C LEU A 341 12.00 -5.54 -6.92
N TYR A 342 10.77 -5.38 -7.40
CA TYR A 342 10.36 -4.12 -8.01
C TYR A 342 10.00 -3.04 -6.97
N HIS A 343 9.54 -3.37 -5.76
CA HIS A 343 9.47 -2.38 -4.67
C HIS A 343 10.87 -1.88 -4.27
N ALA A 344 11.87 -2.75 -4.26
CA ALA A 344 13.26 -2.36 -4.03
C ALA A 344 13.80 -1.43 -5.13
N VAL A 345 13.57 -1.74 -6.41
CA VAL A 345 13.97 -0.87 -7.53
C VAL A 345 13.18 0.45 -7.55
N SER A 346 11.87 0.42 -7.24
CA SER A 346 11.03 1.62 -7.12
C SER A 346 11.60 2.60 -6.09
N ALA A 347 12.02 2.11 -4.91
CA ALA A 347 12.69 2.94 -3.91
C ALA A 347 13.98 3.60 -4.44
N LEU A 348 14.79 2.88 -5.24
CA LEU A 348 15.99 3.41 -5.87
C LEU A 348 15.67 4.48 -6.93
N MET A 349 14.67 4.22 -7.78
CA MET A 349 14.19 5.15 -8.82
C MET A 349 13.65 6.44 -8.19
N LEU A 350 12.86 6.34 -7.11
CA LEU A 350 12.39 7.50 -6.36
C LEU A 350 13.53 8.30 -5.72
N TYR A 351 14.54 7.63 -5.13
CA TYR A 351 15.71 8.30 -4.57
C TYR A 351 16.52 9.05 -5.65
N ARG A 352 16.85 8.37 -6.77
CA ARG A 352 17.58 8.96 -7.90
C ARG A 352 16.93 10.24 -8.38
N ASP A 353 15.63 10.15 -8.70
CA ASP A 353 14.85 11.26 -9.22
C ASP A 353 14.86 12.46 -8.26
N ARG A 354 14.61 12.21 -6.97
CA ARG A 354 14.61 13.28 -5.95
C ARG A 354 15.99 13.84 -5.65
N ALA A 355 17.05 13.04 -5.79
CA ALA A 355 18.44 13.49 -5.67
C ALA A 355 18.87 14.40 -6.85
N GLN A 356 18.31 14.18 -8.04
CA GLN A 356 18.49 15.02 -9.23
C GLN A 356 17.55 16.24 -9.26
N GLY A 357 16.50 16.24 -8.42
CA GLY A 357 15.49 17.31 -8.33
C GLY A 357 14.31 17.14 -9.29
N THR A 358 14.12 15.94 -9.84
CA THR A 358 12.94 15.58 -10.64
C THR A 358 11.70 15.58 -9.73
N PRO A 359 10.63 16.30 -10.11
CA PRO A 359 9.42 16.39 -9.30
C PRO A 359 8.60 15.10 -9.35
N TRP A 360 7.66 14.97 -8.41
CA TRP A 360 6.61 13.96 -8.52
C TRP A 360 5.74 14.25 -9.76
N PRO A 361 5.39 13.23 -10.58
CA PRO A 361 4.63 13.41 -11.81
C PRO A 361 3.27 14.13 -11.62
N ASN A 362 2.80 14.80 -12.67
CA ASN A 362 1.45 15.36 -12.78
C ASN A 362 0.83 14.88 -14.11
N PRO A 363 -0.39 14.28 -14.13
CA PRO A 363 -1.03 13.84 -15.37
C PRO A 363 -1.21 14.96 -16.41
N GLU A 364 -1.53 16.18 -15.95
CA GLU A 364 -1.81 17.32 -16.83
C GLU A 364 -0.58 17.72 -17.67
N GLU A 365 0.62 17.63 -17.08
CA GLU A 365 1.90 17.99 -17.72
C GLU A 365 2.30 17.02 -18.85
N GLN A 366 1.73 15.81 -18.93
CA GLN A 366 2.08 14.82 -19.96
C GLN A 366 1.14 14.77 -21.15
N SER A 367 0.01 15.49 -21.13
CA SER A 367 -0.87 15.63 -22.29
C SER A 367 -0.20 16.28 -23.52
N GLU A 368 0.92 16.99 -23.32
CA GLU A 368 1.71 17.62 -24.40
C GLU A 368 2.75 16.69 -25.06
N THR A 369 3.00 15.49 -24.52
CA THR A 369 4.02 14.56 -25.05
C THR A 369 3.38 13.37 -25.77
N PRO A 370 3.47 13.27 -27.11
CA PRO A 370 2.92 12.12 -27.83
C PRO A 370 3.58 10.81 -27.38
N LEU A 371 2.77 9.79 -27.10
CA LEU A 371 3.24 8.41 -27.10
C LEU A 371 3.93 8.12 -28.45
N ALA A 372 5.08 7.46 -28.40
CA ALA A 372 5.71 6.97 -29.63
C ALA A 372 4.69 6.05 -30.33
N GLN A 373 4.47 6.27 -31.63
CA GLN A 373 3.51 5.48 -32.41
C GLN A 373 3.88 3.99 -32.24
N PRO A 374 2.97 3.14 -31.73
CA PRO A 374 3.28 1.74 -31.49
C PRO A 374 3.59 1.06 -32.83
N ASN A 375 4.63 0.24 -32.86
CA ASN A 375 5.01 -0.50 -34.06
C ASN A 375 4.05 -1.70 -34.23
N THR A 376 2.88 -1.42 -34.82
CA THR A 376 1.71 -2.32 -34.85
C THR A 376 1.98 -3.68 -35.51
N ASP A 377 2.98 -3.78 -36.38
CA ASP A 377 3.36 -5.00 -37.10
C ASP A 377 3.80 -6.17 -36.19
N LEU A 378 4.20 -5.87 -34.94
CA LEU A 378 4.59 -6.87 -33.94
C LEU A 378 3.45 -7.22 -32.96
N ALA A 379 2.49 -6.31 -32.79
CA ALA A 379 1.34 -6.47 -31.89
C ALA A 379 0.19 -7.29 -32.51
N MET A 380 0.15 -7.41 -33.85
CA MET A 380 -1.00 -7.97 -34.58
C MET A 380 -0.76 -9.35 -35.21
N GLN A 381 0.33 -10.05 -34.89
CA GLN A 381 0.56 -11.40 -35.42
C GLN A 381 -0.29 -12.43 -34.65
N PRO A 382 -1.13 -13.25 -35.34
CA PRO A 382 -1.84 -14.34 -34.69
C PRO A 382 -0.86 -15.34 -34.08
N LEU A 383 -1.11 -15.74 -32.84
CA LEU A 383 -0.32 -16.78 -32.18
C LEU A 383 -0.31 -18.07 -33.04
N PRO A 384 0.85 -18.69 -33.30
CA PRO A 384 0.89 -19.96 -33.99
C PRO A 384 0.20 -21.05 -33.15
N ALA A 385 -0.74 -21.78 -33.74
CA ALA A 385 -1.43 -22.86 -33.05
C ALA A 385 -0.44 -23.96 -32.64
N VAL A 386 -0.25 -24.14 -31.32
CA VAL A 386 0.62 -25.17 -30.78
C VAL A 386 -0.05 -26.54 -30.93
N THR A 387 0.31 -27.26 -32.00
CA THR A 387 -0.01 -28.69 -32.12
C THR A 387 0.80 -29.49 -31.10
N PRO A 388 0.17 -30.27 -30.21
CA PRO A 388 0.91 -31.06 -29.22
C PRO A 388 1.58 -32.27 -29.89
N GLN A 389 2.91 -32.23 -30.02
CA GLN A 389 3.71 -33.40 -30.39
C GLN A 389 4.48 -33.97 -29.19
N GLY A 390 3.92 -35.04 -28.62
CA GLY A 390 4.67 -36.19 -28.09
C GLY A 390 5.74 -35.94 -27.02
N VAL A 391 5.33 -35.87 -25.75
CA VAL A 391 6.20 -36.26 -24.63
C VAL A 391 5.72 -37.61 -24.09
N GLN A 392 6.63 -38.58 -23.98
CA GLN A 392 6.31 -39.94 -23.54
C GLN A 392 6.27 -40.05 -22.00
N GLY A 393 5.21 -40.67 -21.48
CA GLY A 393 5.22 -41.58 -20.34
C GLY A 393 5.93 -41.14 -19.04
N GLY A 394 5.20 -40.45 -18.17
CA GLY A 394 5.51 -40.33 -16.74
C GLY A 394 4.23 -40.47 -15.92
N MET A 395 4.10 -41.56 -15.14
CA MET A 395 2.83 -41.99 -14.56
C MET A 395 2.56 -41.33 -13.21
N PHE A 396 1.42 -40.63 -13.09
CA PHE A 396 0.81 -40.21 -11.81
C PHE A 396 -0.70 -40.49 -11.84
N PRO A 397 -1.32 -40.81 -10.68
CA PRO A 397 -2.64 -41.44 -10.65
C PRO A 397 -3.83 -40.46 -10.74
N SER A 398 -4.82 -40.83 -11.55
CA SER A 398 -6.24 -40.49 -11.38
C SER A 398 -6.75 -40.97 -10.00
N THR A 399 -7.79 -40.43 -9.35
CA THR A 399 -8.87 -39.48 -9.71
C THR A 399 -9.61 -39.12 -8.42
N GLU A 400 -10.25 -37.94 -8.33
CA GLU A 400 -11.63 -37.87 -7.82
C GLU A 400 -12.34 -36.57 -8.26
N GLU A 401 -13.62 -36.67 -8.59
CA GLU A 401 -14.46 -35.55 -9.08
C GLU A 401 -14.98 -34.69 -7.91
N ALA A 402 -14.92 -33.37 -8.06
CA ALA A 402 -15.60 -32.44 -7.16
C ALA A 402 -17.07 -32.21 -7.62
N PRO A 403 -18.06 -32.28 -6.71
CA PRO A 403 -19.46 -32.08 -7.07
C PRO A 403 -19.80 -30.60 -7.33
N ALA A 404 -20.85 -30.36 -8.14
CA ALA A 404 -21.31 -29.04 -8.54
C ALA A 404 -21.86 -28.18 -7.38
N PRO A 405 -21.78 -26.84 -7.47
CA PRO A 405 -22.19 -25.94 -6.39
C PRO A 405 -23.72 -25.83 -6.25
N ALA A 406 -24.19 -25.73 -5.00
CA ALA A 406 -25.59 -25.47 -4.65
C ALA A 406 -25.86 -23.96 -4.47
N GLU A 407 -27.10 -23.54 -4.76
CA GLU A 407 -27.55 -22.14 -4.62
C GLU A 407 -27.60 -21.66 -3.15
N PRO A 408 -27.39 -20.36 -2.88
CA PRO A 408 -27.36 -19.82 -1.52
C PRO A 408 -28.77 -19.66 -0.91
N ALA A 409 -29.00 -20.29 0.23
CA ALA A 409 -30.23 -20.14 1.02
C ALA A 409 -30.19 -18.90 1.94
N GLU A 410 -31.33 -18.22 2.09
CA GLU A 410 -31.50 -17.05 2.97
C GLU A 410 -31.36 -17.40 4.46
N LEU A 411 -30.53 -16.64 5.19
CA LEU A 411 -30.38 -16.78 6.64
C LEU A 411 -31.41 -15.92 7.39
N LYS A 412 -32.43 -16.58 7.96
CA LYS A 412 -33.28 -16.01 9.02
C LYS A 412 -32.65 -16.28 10.39
N VAL A 413 -32.62 -15.25 11.24
CA VAL A 413 -32.11 -15.31 12.61
C VAL A 413 -33.23 -15.78 13.55
N GLU A 414 -32.97 -16.82 14.35
CA GLU A 414 -33.72 -17.04 15.60
C GLU A 414 -32.90 -17.78 16.67
N ARG A 415 -33.48 -17.94 17.86
CA ARG A 415 -32.77 -17.86 19.17
C ARG A 415 -32.48 -19.22 19.84
N THR A 416 -31.30 -19.34 20.44
CA THR A 416 -30.93 -20.09 21.68
C THR A 416 -31.59 -21.45 21.99
N ALA A 417 -30.77 -22.52 22.03
CA ALA A 417 -30.99 -23.73 22.85
C ALA A 417 -29.64 -24.39 23.25
N GLU A 418 -29.67 -25.32 24.20
CA GLU A 418 -28.53 -25.77 25.04
C GLU A 418 -27.62 -26.85 24.40
N LEU A 419 -26.38 -26.97 24.91
CA LEU A 419 -25.39 -28.00 24.54
C LEU A 419 -25.33 -29.14 25.59
N PRO A 420 -25.36 -30.43 25.19
CA PRO A 420 -25.11 -31.56 26.08
C PRO A 420 -23.61 -31.86 26.26
N LYS A 421 -23.26 -32.48 27.39
CA LYS A 421 -21.88 -32.81 27.80
C LYS A 421 -21.39 -34.14 27.18
N ILE A 422 -20.09 -34.23 26.90
CA ILE A 422 -19.41 -35.46 26.44
C ILE A 422 -18.39 -35.92 27.49
N GLN A 423 -18.26 -37.23 27.70
CA GLN A 423 -17.28 -37.87 28.60
C GLN A 423 -16.04 -38.36 27.82
N PRO A 424 -14.84 -38.42 28.44
CA PRO A 424 -13.64 -38.98 27.78
C PRO A 424 -13.63 -40.52 27.77
N LEU A 425 -13.13 -41.10 26.69
CA LEU A 425 -12.92 -42.55 26.52
C LEU A 425 -11.57 -43.01 27.06
N GLN A 426 -11.51 -44.27 27.52
CA GLN A 426 -10.34 -44.91 28.12
C GLN A 426 -9.44 -45.58 27.07
N SER A 427 -8.13 -45.62 27.36
CA SER A 427 -7.13 -46.37 26.59
C SER A 427 -6.90 -47.78 27.17
N GLY A 428 -6.57 -48.74 26.30
CA GLY A 428 -6.14 -50.08 26.68
C GLY A 428 -5.28 -50.76 25.61
N ASN A 429 -4.01 -50.98 25.95
CA ASN A 429 -3.19 -52.20 25.82
C ASN A 429 -3.65 -53.35 24.88
N VAL A 430 -2.79 -54.18 24.28
CA VAL A 430 -1.31 -54.36 24.19
C VAL A 430 -1.08 -55.44 23.10
N GLU A 431 0.09 -55.52 22.47
CA GLU A 431 0.91 -56.77 22.32
C GLU A 431 2.18 -56.51 21.48
N GLU A 432 3.22 -57.27 21.81
CA GLU A 432 4.61 -57.14 21.34
C GLU A 432 4.87 -58.04 20.11
N ASP A 433 5.97 -57.79 19.38
CA ASP A 433 6.93 -58.88 19.18
C ASP A 433 8.36 -58.37 18.89
N SER A 434 9.35 -59.22 19.23
CA SER A 434 10.79 -58.91 19.24
C SER A 434 11.48 -59.05 17.86
N GLU A 435 12.69 -58.54 17.62
CA GLU A 435 13.97 -59.20 17.98
C GLU A 435 15.15 -58.21 18.17
N LYS A 436 16.31 -58.72 18.63
CA LYS A 436 17.41 -57.98 19.28
C LYS A 436 18.66 -57.78 18.40
N GLU A 437 19.46 -56.76 18.72
CA GLU A 437 20.90 -56.94 18.94
C GLU A 437 21.47 -55.95 19.99
N GLU A 438 22.24 -56.49 20.95
CA GLU A 438 23.01 -55.84 22.04
C GLU A 438 24.43 -55.47 21.53
N ALA A 439 25.29 -54.62 22.12
CA ALA A 439 25.33 -53.63 23.23
C ALA A 439 26.61 -52.75 22.97
N ALA A 440 27.07 -51.75 23.75
CA ALA A 440 26.83 -51.35 25.14
C ALA A 440 27.22 -49.85 25.38
N ASP A 441 26.51 -49.21 26.32
CA ASP A 441 26.99 -48.40 27.49
C ASP A 441 27.98 -47.22 27.29
N GLU A 442 27.87 -46.02 27.91
CA GLU A 442 27.04 -45.38 28.98
C GLU A 442 26.66 -43.93 28.51
N GLU A 443 25.76 -43.11 29.08
CA GLU A 443 24.88 -43.14 30.27
C GLU A 443 23.52 -42.41 29.95
N LEU A 444 22.81 -41.85 30.96
CA LEU A 444 21.49 -41.17 30.89
C LEU A 444 21.42 -39.98 31.90
N PRO A 445 20.34 -39.16 32.03
CA PRO A 445 19.06 -39.15 31.31
C PRO A 445 18.61 -37.79 30.71
N SER A 446 17.60 -37.83 29.84
CA SER A 446 16.73 -36.71 29.45
C SER A 446 15.32 -36.87 30.05
N VAL A 447 14.59 -35.77 30.31
CA VAL A 447 13.22 -35.81 30.85
C VAL A 447 12.27 -34.79 30.20
N SER A 448 11.33 -35.33 29.42
CA SER A 448 9.95 -34.91 29.04
C SER A 448 9.58 -33.45 28.70
N ASP A 449 8.92 -33.32 27.54
CA ASP A 449 7.86 -32.32 27.29
C ASP A 449 6.63 -32.52 28.19
N GLN A 450 6.00 -31.42 28.62
CA GLN A 450 4.55 -31.32 28.80
C GLN A 450 4.06 -29.89 28.52
N ALA A 451 2.96 -29.77 27.77
CA ALA A 451 2.22 -28.53 27.60
C ALA A 451 0.76 -28.77 28.03
N ALA A 452 0.19 -27.86 28.85
CA ALA A 452 -1.25 -27.72 29.01
C ALA A 452 -1.63 -26.35 29.58
N GLU A 453 -2.78 -25.88 29.12
CA GLU A 453 -3.36 -24.55 29.23
C GLU A 453 -3.75 -24.09 30.65
N GLY A 454 -3.88 -22.76 30.82
CA GLY A 454 -4.46 -22.15 32.02
C GLY A 454 -5.07 -20.77 31.73
N LYS A 455 -6.31 -20.74 31.22
CA LYS A 455 -7.12 -19.50 31.17
C LYS A 455 -7.49 -19.07 32.59
N LEU A 456 -7.39 -17.76 32.88
CA LEU A 456 -8.05 -17.16 34.03
C LEU A 456 -8.58 -15.78 33.68
N SER A 457 -9.90 -15.62 33.80
CA SER A 457 -10.64 -14.37 33.67
C SER A 457 -11.01 -13.86 35.05
N ILE A 458 -10.83 -12.56 35.33
CA ILE A 458 -11.43 -11.90 36.49
C ILE A 458 -12.05 -10.58 36.01
N GLY A 459 -13.25 -10.28 36.49
CA GLY A 459 -14.09 -9.18 36.00
C GLY A 459 -13.86 -7.85 36.72
N LEU A 460 -14.63 -6.86 36.26
CA LEU A 460 -14.81 -5.54 36.87
C LEU A 460 -15.47 -5.66 38.25
N ASP A 461 -15.05 -4.82 39.20
CA ASP A 461 -15.93 -3.97 40.00
C ASP A 461 -15.10 -2.90 40.76
N ALA A 462 -15.78 -1.91 41.34
CA ALA A 462 -15.23 -0.57 41.64
C ALA A 462 -14.71 -0.35 43.08
N ASP A 463 -14.16 0.85 43.28
CA ASP A 463 -13.98 1.59 44.53
C ASP A 463 -13.10 0.99 45.65
N THR A 464 -11.83 1.44 45.71
CA THR A 464 -11.13 1.75 46.99
C THR A 464 -9.97 2.72 46.72
N GLU A 465 -10.01 3.92 47.32
CA GLU A 465 -8.83 4.78 47.48
C GLU A 465 -8.04 4.36 48.73
N MET A 466 -6.71 4.25 48.65
CA MET A 466 -5.81 4.85 49.64
C MET A 466 -4.34 4.85 49.19
N GLU A 467 -3.63 5.89 49.60
CA GLU A 467 -2.21 6.18 49.35
C GLU A 467 -1.27 5.14 49.98
N LEU A 468 -0.07 4.98 49.42
CA LEU A 468 1.14 4.60 50.17
C LEU A 468 2.43 5.02 49.43
N GLU A 469 3.50 5.22 50.18
CA GLU A 469 4.62 6.11 49.84
C GLU A 469 5.76 5.49 49.02
N PHE A 470 6.61 6.37 48.47
CA PHE A 470 7.80 6.06 47.69
C PHE A 470 9.01 5.70 48.59
N GLU A 471 9.63 4.54 48.36
CA GLU A 471 11.05 4.31 48.71
C GLU A 471 11.78 3.64 47.53
N MET A 472 13.00 4.12 47.22
CA MET A 472 13.90 3.48 46.25
C MET A 472 15.16 2.97 46.96
N PRO A 473 15.68 1.81 46.53
CA PRO A 473 17.11 1.53 46.56
C PRO A 473 17.72 1.27 45.18
N SER A 474 19.04 1.35 45.15
CA SER A 474 19.94 1.59 44.01
C SER A 474 20.31 0.40 43.11
N GLU A 475 20.68 0.75 41.87
CA GLU A 475 21.74 0.17 41.03
C GLU A 475 21.58 -1.22 40.34
N ARG A 476 21.51 -1.13 38.99
CA ARG A 476 22.38 -1.77 37.95
C ARG A 476 21.86 -2.90 37.04
N VAL A 477 21.85 -2.52 35.75
CA VAL A 477 22.22 -3.31 34.55
C VAL A 477 21.24 -4.37 34.05
N ALA A 478 20.36 -3.95 33.12
CA ALA A 478 20.39 -4.37 31.71
C ALA A 478 19.28 -3.62 30.92
N GLU A 479 19.62 -2.74 29.98
CA GLU A 479 18.62 -2.13 29.10
C GLU A 479 18.11 -3.16 28.09
N GLN A 480 16.98 -3.79 28.41
CA GLN A 480 16.07 -4.29 27.38
C GLN A 480 15.40 -3.07 26.74
N VAL A 481 15.33 -3.05 25.40
CA VAL A 481 14.60 -2.01 24.68
C VAL A 481 13.10 -2.30 24.83
N GLU A 482 12.52 -1.71 25.86
CA GLU A 482 11.09 -1.74 26.11
C GLU A 482 10.37 -0.95 25.00
N ILE A 483 9.47 -1.62 24.27
CA ILE A 483 8.61 -0.95 23.29
C ILE A 483 7.54 -0.22 24.10
N LEU A 484 7.72 1.09 24.26
CA LEU A 484 6.74 1.94 24.92
C LEU A 484 5.40 1.90 24.16
N ASP A 485 4.42 1.22 24.73
CA ASP A 485 3.02 1.54 24.49
C ASP A 485 2.77 2.97 24.99
N ALA A 486 2.41 3.86 24.07
CA ALA A 486 2.13 5.25 24.38
C ALA A 486 0.67 5.39 24.86
N PRO A 487 0.39 6.18 25.91
CA PRO A 487 -0.96 6.27 26.47
C PRO A 487 -1.96 6.89 25.49
N GLU A 488 -3.15 6.29 25.42
CA GLU A 488 -4.31 6.90 24.79
C GLU A 488 -4.88 7.99 25.72
N ASP A 489 -4.47 9.24 25.52
CA ASP A 489 -5.25 10.39 25.98
C ASP A 489 -5.02 11.62 25.08
N ALA A 490 -6.06 11.99 24.33
CA ALA A 490 -6.07 13.21 23.52
C ALA A 490 -6.83 14.32 24.27
N PRO A 491 -6.26 15.52 24.44
CA PRO A 491 -6.95 16.59 25.15
C PRO A 491 -8.16 17.08 24.34
N GLN A 492 -9.35 16.91 24.92
CA GLN A 492 -10.58 17.57 24.49
C GLN A 492 -10.40 19.10 24.59
N VAL A 493 -10.24 19.78 23.46
CA VAL A 493 -10.24 21.25 23.40
C VAL A 493 -11.68 21.75 23.31
N ARG A 494 -12.05 22.64 24.24
CA ARG A 494 -13.34 23.36 24.28
C ARG A 494 -13.39 24.51 23.28
#